data_AF-J0UQZ8-F1
#
_entry.id   AF-J0UQZ8-F1
#
_cell.length_a   1.000
_cell.length_b   1.000
_cell.length_c   1.000
_cell.angle_alpha   90.00
_cell.angle_beta   90.00
_cell.angle_gamma   90.00
#
_symmetry.space_group_name_H-M   'P 1'
#
loop_
_entity.id
_entity.type
_entity.pdbx_description
1 polymer ?
#
loop_
_entity_poly.entity_id
_entity_poly.type
_entity_poly.pdbx_seq_one_letter_code
_entity_poly.pdbx_strand_id
1 'polypeptide(L)' 'MAKQLTILFWGFIYGEVIGYISAALSGGTFSPLFSGLFAMVVGLLLVNGLNYFVKSPTK' A
#
# COMPACT_ATOMS: atom_id res chain seq x y z
N MET A 1 -6.68 -15.90 3.96
CA MET A 1 -7.51 -14.69 4.16
C MET A 1 -6.82 -13.63 5.03
N ALA A 2 -6.28 -13.97 6.22
CA ALA A 2 -5.63 -13.01 7.11
C ALA A 2 -4.54 -12.13 6.43
N LYS A 3 -3.66 -12.73 5.61
CA LYS A 3 -2.61 -12.01 4.86
C LYS A 3 -3.15 -10.82 4.05
N GLN A 4 -4.26 -11.00 3.33
CA GLN A 4 -4.82 -9.96 2.46
C GLN A 4 -5.43 -8.83 3.29
N LEU A 5 -6.10 -9.16 4.39
CA LEU A 5 -6.64 -8.16 5.32
C LEU A 5 -5.53 -7.32 5.94
N THR A 6 -4.41 -7.96 6.33
CA THR A 6 -3.23 -7.27 6.84
C THR A 6 -2.64 -6.32 5.80
N ILE A 7 -2.53 -6.74 4.53
CA ILE A 7 -2.05 -5.90 3.43
C ILE A 7 -2.98 -4.71 3.23
N LEU A 8 -4.30 -4.92 3.23
CA LEU A 8 -5.27 -3.84 3.04
C LEU A 8 -5.21 -2.82 4.18
N PHE A 9 -5.23 -3.29 5.43
CA PHE A 9 -5.20 -2.44 6.62
C PHE A 9 -3.93 -1.60 6.68
N TRP A 10 -2.76 -2.22 6.57
CA TRP A 10 -1.49 -1.50 6.64
C TRP A 10 -1.21 -0.68 5.37
N GLY A 11 -1.65 -1.15 4.21
CA GLY A 11 -1.54 -0.40 2.96
C GLY A 11 -2.31 0.91 3.01
N PHE A 12 -3.49 0.92 3.64
CA PHE A 12 -4.27 2.14 3.84
C PHE A 12 -3.55 3.12 4.78
N ILE A 13 -3.14 2.68 5.97
CA ILE A 13 -2.49 3.53 6.98
C ILE A 13 -1.17 4.11 6.45
N TYR A 14 -0.30 3.27 5.87
CA TYR A 14 0.97 3.76 5.33
C TYR A 14 0.79 4.64 4.10
N GLY A 15 -0.28 4.42 3.32
CA GLY A 15 -0.67 5.30 2.23
C GLY A 15 -0.94 6.72 2.66
N GLU A 16 -1.68 6.91 3.75
CA GLU A 16 -1.95 8.23 4.32
C GLU A 16 -0.68 8.91 4.82
N VAL A 17 0.21 8.18 5.49
CA VAL A 17 1.50 8.71 5.97
C VAL A 17 2.37 9.17 4.80
N ILE A 18 2.50 8.35 3.76
CA ILE A 18 3.27 8.71 2.55
C ILE A 18 2.61 9.90 1.84
N GLY A 19 1.28 9.90 1.71
CA GLY A 19 0.54 10.98 1.07
C GLY A 19 0.70 12.32 1.79
N TYR A 20 0.67 12.30 3.13
CA TYR A 20 0.87 13.49 3.96
C TYR A 20 2.28 14.08 3.77
N ILE A 21 3.31 13.23 3.86
CA ILE A 21 4.70 13.64 3.64
C ILE A 21 4.88 14.19 2.21
N SER A 22 4.31 13.51 1.22
CA SER A 22 4.42 13.90 -0.19
C SER A 22 3.74 15.25 -0.47
N ALA A 23 2.57 15.49 0.11
CA ALA A 23 1.87 16.77 0.02
C ALA A 23 2.67 17.91 0.68
N ALA A 24 3.22 17.67 1.88
CA ALA A 24 4.07 18.63 2.58
C ALA A 24 5.34 18.98 1.79
N LEU A 25 5.94 18.00 1.10
CA LEU A 25 7.15 18.20 0.31
C LEU A 25 6.88 18.93 -1.02
N SER A 26 5.76 18.64 -1.67
CA SER A 26 5.40 19.22 -2.98
C SER A 26 4.64 20.54 -2.90
N GLY A 27 4.21 20.95 -1.70
CA GLY A 27 3.26 22.05 -1.52
C GLY A 27 1.85 21.73 -2.03
N GLY A 28 1.56 20.46 -2.31
CA GLY A 28 0.26 19.99 -2.80
C GLY A 28 -0.78 19.85 -1.69
N THR A 29 -2.02 19.56 -2.08
CA THR A 29 -3.13 19.33 -1.15
C THR A 29 -3.17 17.87 -0.70
N PHE A 30 -3.22 17.63 0.61
CA PHE A 30 -3.34 16.27 1.14
C PHE A 30 -4.79 15.77 1.11
N SER A 31 -5.00 14.58 0.54
CA SER A 31 -6.28 13.86 0.58
C SER A 31 -6.08 12.50 1.26
N PRO A 32 -6.50 12.32 2.53
CA PRO A 32 -6.32 11.08 3.27
C PRO A 32 -6.99 9.89 2.56
N LEU A 33 -8.25 10.07 2.18
CA LEU A 33 -9.06 9.03 1.53
C LEU A 33 -8.44 8.55 0.22
N PHE A 34 -7.97 9.48 -0.61
CA PHE A 34 -7.33 9.13 -1.89
C PHE A 34 -5.99 8.42 -1.67
N SER A 35 -5.13 8.98 -0.82
CA SER A 35 -3.78 8.44 -0.57
C SER A 35 -3.82 7.05 0.07
N GLY A 36 -4.69 6.84 1.05
CA GLY A 36 -4.90 5.54 1.69
C GLY A 36 -5.45 4.49 0.72
N LEU A 37 -6.53 4.82 -0.01
CA LEU A 37 -7.13 3.87 -0.97
C LEU A 37 -6.17 3.53 -2.12
N PHE A 38 -5.45 4.53 -2.64
CA PHE A 38 -4.48 4.32 -3.71
C PHE A 38 -3.38 3.35 -3.28
N ALA A 39 -2.73 3.60 -2.14
CA ALA A 39 -1.67 2.73 -1.63
C ALA A 39 -2.20 1.33 -1.24
N MET A 40 -3.41 1.24 -0.72
CA MET A 40 -4.07 -0.02 -0.39
C MET A 40 -4.26 -0.91 -1.62
N VAL A 41 -4.80 -0.36 -2.71
CA VAL A 41 -5.02 -1.11 -3.96
C VAL A 41 -3.69 -1.47 -4.62
N VAL A 42 -2.75 -0.52 -4.71
CA VAL A 42 -1.41 -0.76 -5.27
C VAL A 42 -0.66 -1.82 -4.47
N GLY A 43 -0.69 -1.74 -3.14
CA GLY A 43 -0.07 -2.73 -2.25
C GLY A 43 -0.67 -4.13 -2.43
N LEU A 44 -1.99 -4.24 -2.57
CA LEU A 44 -2.65 -5.52 -2.84
C LEU A 44 -2.19 -6.11 -4.18
N LEU A 45 -2.15 -5.30 -5.24
CA LEU A 45 -1.74 -5.77 -6.56
C LEU A 45 -0.25 -6.18 -6.58
N LEU A 46 0.64 -5.35 -6.06
CA LEU A 46 2.08 -5.61 -6.05
C LEU A 46 2.43 -6.83 -5.19
N VAL A 47 1.86 -6.96 -3.99
CA VAL A 47 2.16 -8.10 -3.12
C VAL A 47 1.64 -9.40 -3.74
N ASN A 48 0.44 -9.40 -4.33
CA ASN A 48 -0.06 -10.59 -5.01
C ASN A 48 0.74 -10.91 -6.27
N GLY A 49 1.12 -9.90 -7.06
CA GLY A 49 2.01 -10.06 -8.21
C GLY A 49 3.37 -10.64 -7.81
N LEU A 50 4.01 -10.09 -6.77
CA LEU A 50 5.29 -10.59 -6.26
C LEU A 50 5.20 -12.04 -5.77
N ASN A 51 4.08 -12.46 -5.17
CA ASN A 51 3.90 -13.87 -4.78
C ASN A 51 3.86 -14.82 -5.99
N TYR A 52 3.50 -14.34 -7.19
CA TYR A 52 3.59 -15.15 -8.41
C TYR A 52 5.03 -15.30 -8.92
N PHE A 53 5.86 -14.26 -8.75
CA PHE A 53 7.24 -14.26 -9.22
C PHE A 53 8.23 -14.85 -8.21
N VAL A 54 8.05 -14.52 -6.94
CA VAL A 54 8.92 -14.96 -5.84
C VAL A 54 8.36 -16.26 -5.27
N LYS A 55 8.79 -17.38 -5.85
CA LYS A 55 8.55 -18.70 -5.26
C LYS A 55 9.48 -18.85 -4.05
N SER A 56 8.91 -19.15 -2.89
CA SER A 56 9.71 -19.53 -1.73
C SER A 56 10.59 -20.73 -2.10
N PRO A 57 11.87 -20.76 -1.69
CA PRO A 57 12.69 -21.95 -1.90
C PRO A 57 11.96 -23.14 -1.28
N THR A 58 11.71 -24.15 -2.09
CA THR A 58 11.16 -25.43 -1.64
C THR A 58 12.09 -25.98 -0.57
N LYS A 59 11.58 -26.15 0.66
CA LYS A 59 12.23 -26.96 1.67
C LYS A 59 12.20 -28.42 1.27
#